data_AF-A0A947S6L7-F1
#
_entry.id   AF-A0A947S6L7-F1
#
_cell.length_a   1.000
_cell.length_b   1.000
_cell.length_c   1.000
_cell.angle_alpha   90.00
_cell.angle_beta   90.00
_cell.angle_gamma   90.00
#
_symmetry.space_group_name_H-M   'P 1'
#
loop_
_entity.id
_entity.type
_entity.pdbx_description
1 polymer ?
#
loop_
_entity_poly.entity_id
_entity_poly.type
_entity_poly.pdbx_seq_one_letter_code
_entity_poly.pdbx_strand_id
1 'polypeptide(L)'
;MYLLITIITKLTYQIIKIFRLGAGYTWPGHLALKLDKNILSNKKLYPSKGFVFISGTNGKTTTSKLISLILEKKGLKVVTNKSGANLLNGVASELILNTTLSGKATSDIGVFEVDEKVLPKLLEIISPRTLVLLNLSRDQLDRYGEIDIIVGAWESAISKLDKPTHLIFDSSQKIFESIPGLFKGGSTGFVVSKDLTEVVSLFGGHNSKNVSAALEVVADFGIDSQEALNILKDFKPAYGRGEIIEYRDTSFQIFLAKNPASINNNLKLLLSNKVSTKNILFVLNDGTPDGRDVSWIYDVNPHLLKEACEGKAIFVSGRRCFDMAVRLMYAGVDVEKENIFEDLNRAIQKVSERDEVLVFPNYSAMLEVRKILTGRKIL
;
A
#
# COMPACT_ATOMS: atom_id res chain seq x y z
N MET A 1 8.59 25.22 24.35
CA MET A 1 7.54 24.21 24.08
C MET A 1 7.94 23.23 22.98
N TYR A 2 8.27 23.68 21.76
CA TYR A 2 8.61 22.78 20.64
C TYR A 2 9.80 21.84 20.88
N LEU A 3 10.92 22.34 21.40
CA LEU A 3 12.08 21.50 21.76
C LEU A 3 11.69 20.37 22.71
N LEU A 4 10.84 20.67 23.71
CA LEU A 4 10.33 19.70 24.66
C LEU A 4 9.45 18.65 23.98
N ILE A 5 8.54 19.06 23.10
CA ILE A 5 7.70 18.13 22.32
C ILE A 5 8.56 17.23 21.43
N THR A 6 9.55 17.79 20.72
CA THR A 6 10.49 17.01 19.89
C THR A 6 11.26 15.99 20.71
N ILE A 7 11.77 16.38 21.88
CA ILE A 7 12.48 15.49 22.81
C ILE A 7 11.53 14.38 23.30
N ILE A 8 10.35 14.72 23.80
CA ILE A 8 9.36 13.76 24.30
C ILE A 8 8.97 12.76 23.21
N THR A 9 8.69 13.22 21.99
CA THR A 9 8.33 12.38 20.85
C THR A 9 9.47 11.42 20.49
N LYS A 10 10.70 11.93 20.39
CA LYS A 10 11.89 11.10 20.10
C LYS A 10 12.17 10.09 21.22
N LEU A 11 12.05 10.48 22.49
CA LEU A 11 12.19 9.57 23.64
C LEU A 11 11.12 8.50 23.65
N THR A 12 9.87 8.87 23.37
CA THR A 12 8.74 7.92 23.27
C THR A 12 9.02 6.87 22.20
N TYR A 13 9.53 7.28 21.04
CA TYR A 13 9.97 6.34 20.00
C TYR A 13 11.08 5.40 20.50
N GLN A 14 12.11 5.93 21.16
CA GLN A 14 13.20 5.11 21.72
C GLN A 14 12.70 4.10 22.75
N ILE A 15 11.82 4.52 23.66
CA ILE A 15 11.18 3.64 24.65
C ILE A 15 10.43 2.51 23.94
N ILE A 16 9.59 2.82 22.96
CA ILE A 16 8.85 1.80 22.20
C ILE A 16 9.79 0.78 21.55
N LYS A 17 10.91 1.24 20.97
CA LYS A 17 11.91 0.35 20.35
C LYS A 17 12.67 -0.49 21.36
N ILE A 18 13.12 0.09 22.48
CA ILE A 18 13.85 -0.60 23.55
C ILE A 18 13.01 -1.70 24.18
N PHE A 19 11.75 -1.39 24.50
CA PHE A 19 10.83 -2.34 25.15
C PHE A 19 10.06 -3.22 24.16
N ARG A 20 10.32 -3.09 22.84
CA ARG A 20 9.64 -3.84 21.77
C ARG A 20 8.11 -3.79 21.85
N LEU A 21 7.56 -2.64 22.26
CA LEU A 21 6.11 -2.44 22.46
C LEU A 21 5.34 -2.25 21.15
N GLY A 22 6.04 -2.28 20.02
CA GLY A 22 5.47 -2.16 18.68
C GLY A 22 6.40 -1.43 17.73
N ALA A 23 5.88 -1.09 16.54
CA ALA A 23 6.70 -0.55 15.47
C ALA A 23 7.14 0.92 15.72
N GLY A 24 6.39 1.67 16.53
CA GLY A 24 6.71 3.03 16.96
C GLY A 24 6.34 4.14 15.97
N TYR A 25 5.55 3.86 14.94
CA TYR A 25 5.30 4.80 13.84
C TYR A 25 4.12 5.75 14.04
N THR A 26 3.29 5.55 15.05
CA THR A 26 2.03 6.30 15.25
C THR A 26 1.93 6.96 16.62
N TRP A 27 2.34 6.26 17.67
CA TRP A 27 2.30 6.73 19.06
C TRP A 27 3.09 8.02 19.32
N PRO A 28 4.34 8.17 18.83
CA PRO A 28 5.10 9.40 19.03
C PRO A 28 4.34 10.64 18.53
N GLY A 29 3.80 10.58 17.32
CA GLY A 29 3.04 11.67 16.72
C GLY A 29 1.65 11.84 17.35
N HIS A 30 1.03 10.77 17.84
CA HIS A 30 -0.20 10.89 18.64
C HIS A 30 0.04 11.71 19.91
N LEU A 31 1.15 11.45 20.61
CA LEU A 31 1.55 12.21 21.78
C LEU A 31 1.87 13.67 21.42
N ALA A 32 2.62 13.89 20.33
CA ALA A 32 2.94 15.21 19.83
C ALA A 32 1.67 16.05 19.55
N LEU A 33 0.70 15.48 18.83
CA LEU A 33 -0.57 16.12 18.50
C LEU A 33 -1.46 16.36 19.72
N LYS A 34 -1.34 15.53 20.76
CA LYS A 34 -2.04 15.73 22.04
C LYS A 34 -1.44 16.89 22.84
N LEU A 35 -0.12 17.06 22.78
CA LEU A 35 0.61 18.15 23.43
C LEU A 35 0.44 19.48 22.68
N ASP A 36 0.44 19.44 21.36
CA ASP A 36 0.23 20.60 20.49
C ASP A 36 -0.51 20.18 19.22
N LYS A 37 -1.79 20.57 19.13
CA LYS A 37 -2.65 20.26 17.98
C LYS A 37 -2.17 20.93 16.69
N ASN A 38 -1.39 22.01 16.79
CA ASN A 38 -0.89 22.79 15.67
C ASN A 38 0.58 22.48 15.35
N ILE A 39 1.17 21.44 15.95
CA ILE A 39 2.57 21.06 15.75
C ILE A 39 2.90 20.88 14.25
N LEU A 40 1.96 20.36 13.47
CA LEU A 40 2.11 20.14 12.04
C LEU A 40 2.11 21.43 11.22
N SER A 41 1.62 22.56 11.74
CA SER A 41 1.72 23.88 11.09
C SER A 41 3.12 24.49 11.21
N ASN A 42 4.02 23.88 12.00
CA ASN A 42 5.36 24.39 12.20
C ASN A 42 6.27 24.08 11.00
N LYS A 43 6.51 25.10 10.16
CA LYS A 43 7.34 25.02 8.96
C LYS A 43 8.79 24.60 9.20
N LYS A 44 9.32 24.68 10.44
CA LYS A 44 10.68 24.18 10.75
C LYS A 44 10.79 22.66 10.53
N LEU A 45 9.68 21.93 10.70
CA LEU A 45 9.60 20.50 10.51
C LEU A 45 9.58 20.10 9.02
N TYR A 46 9.44 21.06 8.10
CA TYR A 46 9.21 20.76 6.70
C TYR A 46 10.52 20.52 5.96
N PRO A 47 10.61 19.47 5.13
CA PRO A 47 11.73 19.26 4.22
C PRO A 47 11.92 20.45 3.27
N SER A 48 13.16 20.69 2.86
CA SER A 48 13.54 21.88 2.08
C SER A 48 12.82 21.99 0.72
N LYS A 49 12.53 20.85 0.08
CA LYS A 49 11.81 20.75 -1.21
C LYS A 49 10.31 20.46 -1.04
N GLY A 50 9.79 20.48 0.19
CA GLY A 50 8.37 20.30 0.49
C GLY A 50 7.92 18.84 0.50
N PHE A 51 6.67 18.63 0.09
CA PHE A 51 5.97 17.36 0.23
C PHE A 51 5.36 16.86 -1.08
N VAL A 52 5.40 15.55 -1.28
CA VAL A 52 4.55 14.79 -2.19
C VAL A 52 3.54 14.02 -1.35
N PHE A 53 2.25 14.32 -1.48
CA PHE A 53 1.18 13.56 -0.84
C PHE A 53 0.55 12.60 -1.84
N ILE A 54 0.35 11.35 -1.43
CA ILE A 54 -0.18 10.30 -2.28
C ILE A 54 -1.42 9.73 -1.62
N SER A 55 -2.57 9.89 -2.27
CA SER A 55 -3.87 9.45 -1.78
C SER A 55 -4.61 8.60 -2.81
N GLY A 56 -5.53 7.77 -2.32
CA GLY A 56 -6.32 6.84 -3.14
C GLY A 56 -6.46 5.48 -2.47
N THR A 57 -7.53 4.76 -2.76
CA THR A 57 -7.86 3.48 -2.12
C THR A 57 -6.78 2.40 -2.34
N ASN A 58 -6.13 2.38 -3.51
CA ASN A 58 -5.11 1.41 -3.86
C ASN A 58 -3.86 2.07 -4.46
N GLY A 59 -2.71 1.41 -4.31
CA GLY A 59 -1.46 1.80 -4.98
C GLY A 59 -0.54 2.72 -4.17
N LYS A 60 -1.02 3.40 -3.12
CA LYS A 60 -0.26 4.38 -2.30
C LYS A 60 1.16 3.93 -1.96
N THR A 61 1.29 2.75 -1.33
CA THR A 61 2.59 2.20 -0.92
C THR A 61 3.52 1.87 -2.08
N THR A 62 2.98 1.39 -3.21
CA THR A 62 3.81 1.11 -4.39
C THR A 62 4.31 2.42 -4.98
N THR A 63 3.41 3.37 -5.24
CA THR A 63 3.74 4.66 -5.82
C THR A 63 4.73 5.43 -4.94
N SER A 64 4.52 5.47 -3.63
CA SER A 64 5.46 6.09 -2.68
C SER A 64 6.85 5.47 -2.77
N LYS A 65 6.96 4.14 -2.79
CA LYS A 65 8.26 3.46 -2.90
C LYS A 65 8.96 3.71 -4.24
N LEU A 66 8.21 3.75 -5.34
CA LEU A 66 8.77 4.06 -6.66
C LEU A 66 9.36 5.47 -6.69
N ILE A 67 8.59 6.46 -6.24
CA ILE A 67 9.03 7.86 -6.15
C ILE A 67 10.24 7.97 -5.23
N SER A 68 10.18 7.39 -4.03
CA SER A 68 11.28 7.45 -3.08
C SER A 68 12.56 6.83 -3.62
N LEU A 69 12.48 5.65 -4.26
CA LEU A 69 13.66 5.01 -4.84
C LEU A 69 14.32 5.90 -5.88
N ILE A 70 13.55 6.49 -6.80
CA ILE A 70 14.08 7.36 -7.85
C ILE A 70 14.74 8.60 -7.23
N LEU A 71 14.07 9.28 -6.31
CA LEU A 71 14.59 10.49 -5.66
C LEU A 71 15.83 10.20 -4.80
N GLU A 72 15.87 9.07 -4.09
CA GLU A 72 17.04 8.64 -3.31
C GLU A 72 18.24 8.32 -4.22
N LYS A 73 18.02 7.63 -5.34
CA LYS A 73 19.06 7.37 -6.36
C LYS A 73 19.58 8.65 -7.01
N LYS A 74 18.77 9.72 -6.97
CA LYS A 74 19.15 11.08 -7.39
C LYS A 74 19.82 11.90 -6.28
N GLY A 75 20.14 11.28 -5.15
CA GLY A 75 20.90 11.88 -4.05
C GLY A 75 20.06 12.70 -3.07
N LEU A 76 18.72 12.66 -3.18
CA LEU A 76 17.84 13.34 -2.23
C LEU A 76 17.62 12.48 -0.99
N LYS A 77 17.63 13.13 0.18
CA LYS A 77 17.21 12.51 1.43
C LYS A 77 15.69 12.51 1.49
N VAL A 78 15.07 11.37 1.25
CA VAL A 78 13.63 11.22 1.26
C VAL A 78 13.15 10.76 2.64
N VAL A 79 12.11 11.39 3.16
CA VAL A 79 11.38 10.90 4.33
C VAL A 79 10.04 10.31 3.87
N THR A 80 9.72 9.10 4.33
CA THR A 80 8.45 8.40 4.05
C THR A 80 7.84 7.93 5.35
N ASN A 81 6.52 7.99 5.46
CA ASN A 81 5.83 7.30 6.55
C ASN A 81 5.87 5.78 6.28
N LYS A 82 6.13 4.99 7.32
CA LYS A 82 6.12 3.53 7.19
C LYS A 82 4.71 3.02 6.88
N SER A 83 4.64 1.89 6.18
CA SER A 83 3.37 1.28 5.75
C SER A 83 2.41 1.13 6.93
N GLY A 84 1.17 1.61 6.76
CA GLY A 84 0.13 1.63 7.79
C GLY A 84 0.11 2.87 8.69
N ALA A 85 1.06 3.81 8.55
CA ALA A 85 1.08 5.08 9.28
C ALA A 85 0.57 6.25 8.41
N ASN A 86 -0.53 6.03 7.67
CA ASN A 86 -1.12 6.96 6.70
C ASN A 86 -2.09 8.00 7.29
N LEU A 87 -2.23 8.03 8.62
CA LEU A 87 -3.05 8.98 9.37
C LEU A 87 -2.19 10.16 9.87
N LEU A 88 -2.84 11.22 10.39
CA LEU A 88 -2.17 12.44 10.88
C LEU A 88 -1.07 12.17 11.92
N ASN A 89 -1.30 11.23 12.82
CA ASN A 89 -0.32 10.84 13.84
C ASN A 89 0.90 10.13 13.25
N GLY A 90 0.72 9.38 12.15
CA GLY A 90 1.83 8.78 11.41
C GLY A 90 2.69 9.86 10.74
N VAL A 91 2.04 10.79 10.03
CA VAL A 91 2.71 11.95 9.42
C VAL A 91 3.45 12.79 10.47
N ALA A 92 2.80 13.09 11.61
CA ALA A 92 3.42 13.83 12.71
C ALA A 92 4.61 13.09 13.32
N SER A 93 4.51 11.77 13.51
CA SER A 93 5.61 10.95 14.02
C SER A 93 6.82 11.09 13.11
N GLU A 94 6.61 10.90 11.80
CA GLU A 94 7.70 10.83 10.85
C GLU A 94 8.40 12.20 10.67
N LEU A 95 7.63 13.28 10.62
CA LEU A 95 8.17 14.64 10.56
C LEU A 95 9.04 14.95 11.77
N ILE A 96 8.56 14.67 12.99
CA ILE A 96 9.30 15.01 14.21
C ILE A 96 10.53 14.11 14.36
N LEU A 97 10.43 12.82 14.04
CA LEU A 97 11.55 11.89 14.14
C LEU A 97 12.68 12.28 13.17
N ASN A 98 12.35 12.79 11.98
CA ASN A 98 13.29 13.26 10.96
C ASN A 98 13.66 14.76 11.07
N THR A 99 13.76 15.25 12.30
CA THR A 99 14.28 16.59 12.59
C THR A 99 15.48 16.54 13.53
N THR A 100 16.29 17.60 13.55
CA THR A 100 17.24 17.88 14.63
C THR A 100 16.49 18.10 15.94
N LEU A 101 17.19 18.11 17.09
CA LEU A 101 16.56 18.48 18.36
C LEU A 101 15.97 19.91 18.32
N SER A 102 16.59 20.83 17.57
CA SER A 102 16.07 22.17 17.32
C SER A 102 14.83 22.21 16.40
N GLY A 103 14.38 21.06 15.89
CA GLY A 103 13.18 20.91 15.08
C GLY A 103 13.38 21.23 13.60
N LYS A 104 14.62 21.26 13.10
CA LYS A 104 14.92 21.47 11.67
C LYS A 104 14.88 20.14 10.93
N ALA A 105 14.13 20.06 9.83
CA ALA A 105 14.09 18.86 9.00
C ALA A 105 15.49 18.42 8.55
N THR A 106 15.75 17.11 8.57
CA THR A 106 17.01 16.51 8.08
C THR A 106 16.90 15.93 6.68
N SER A 107 15.68 15.85 6.14
CA SER A 107 15.36 15.38 4.80
C SER A 107 15.17 16.53 3.82
N ASP A 108 15.40 16.24 2.54
CA ASP A 108 15.19 17.17 1.44
C ASP A 108 13.73 17.18 1.01
N ILE A 109 13.05 16.03 1.03
CA ILE A 109 11.68 15.87 0.58
C ILE A 109 10.90 14.85 1.40
N GLY A 110 9.62 15.13 1.65
CA GLY A 110 8.69 14.17 2.25
C GLY A 110 7.79 13.55 1.20
N VAL A 111 7.75 12.22 1.12
CA VAL A 111 6.84 11.46 0.25
C VAL A 111 5.91 10.67 1.16
N PHE A 112 4.68 11.14 1.35
CA PHE A 112 3.76 10.57 2.32
C PHE A 112 2.54 9.92 1.69
N GLU A 113 2.28 8.68 2.12
CA GLU A 113 1.00 8.01 1.93
C GLU A 113 -0.02 8.64 2.86
N VAL A 114 -1.13 9.12 2.32
CA VAL A 114 -2.19 9.76 3.12
C VAL A 114 -3.49 8.99 2.89
N ASP A 115 -4.17 8.68 3.99
CA ASP A 115 -5.50 8.09 3.94
C ASP A 115 -6.50 9.06 3.28
N GLU A 116 -7.40 8.52 2.46
CA GLU A 116 -8.39 9.28 1.71
C GLU A 116 -9.31 10.12 2.60
N LYS A 117 -9.67 9.63 3.81
CA LYS A 117 -10.49 10.37 4.77
C LYS A 117 -9.66 11.40 5.56
N VAL A 118 -8.34 11.25 5.60
CA VAL A 118 -7.41 12.15 6.29
C VAL A 118 -6.93 13.30 5.42
N LEU A 119 -6.82 13.07 4.10
CA LEU A 119 -6.28 14.04 3.15
C LEU A 119 -6.88 15.45 3.31
N PRO A 120 -8.21 15.65 3.36
CA PRO A 120 -8.80 16.99 3.52
C PRO A 120 -8.23 17.76 4.70
N LYS A 121 -8.20 17.11 5.87
CA LYS A 121 -7.70 17.72 7.11
C LYS A 121 -6.20 17.97 7.08
N LEU A 122 -5.43 17.15 6.36
CA LEU A 122 -4.00 17.40 6.20
C LEU A 122 -3.73 18.58 5.27
N LEU A 123 -4.51 18.73 4.19
CA LEU A 123 -4.39 19.86 3.24
C LEU A 123 -4.76 21.20 3.87
N GLU A 124 -5.64 21.23 4.88
CA GLU A 124 -5.91 22.43 5.69
C GLU A 124 -4.69 22.90 6.51
N ILE A 125 -3.72 22.00 6.75
CA ILE A 125 -2.55 22.28 7.60
C ILE A 125 -1.29 22.46 6.76
N ILE A 126 -1.12 21.65 5.71
CA ILE A 126 0.09 21.57 4.89
C ILE A 126 -0.28 21.58 3.40
N SER A 127 0.11 22.65 2.69
CA SER A 127 0.06 22.69 1.22
C SER A 127 1.25 21.89 0.65
N PRO A 128 1.04 20.76 -0.04
CA PRO A 128 2.14 19.99 -0.62
C PRO A 128 2.69 20.67 -1.89
N ARG A 129 3.89 20.27 -2.30
CA ARG A 129 4.45 20.64 -3.60
C ARG A 129 3.69 19.91 -4.71
N THR A 130 3.46 18.62 -4.53
CA THR A 130 2.76 17.75 -5.49
C THR A 130 1.71 16.92 -4.74
N LEU A 131 0.49 16.88 -5.26
CA LEU A 131 -0.58 16.01 -4.77
C LEU A 131 -0.90 14.95 -5.82
N VAL A 132 -0.81 13.67 -5.43
CA VAL A 132 -1.06 12.52 -6.30
C VAL A 132 -2.37 11.84 -5.89
N LEU A 133 -3.33 11.78 -6.81
CA LEU A 133 -4.62 11.11 -6.64
C LEU A 133 -4.67 9.84 -7.51
N LEU A 134 -4.53 8.68 -6.88
CA LEU A 134 -4.36 7.41 -7.60
C LEU A 134 -5.65 6.81 -8.15
N ASN A 135 -6.60 6.48 -7.26
CA ASN A 135 -7.89 5.89 -7.60
C ASN A 135 -8.80 5.86 -6.37
N LEU A 136 -10.11 5.90 -6.58
CA LEU A 136 -11.10 5.52 -5.56
C LEU A 136 -11.89 4.31 -6.06
N SER A 137 -11.68 3.15 -5.42
CA SER A 137 -12.41 1.91 -5.71
C SER A 137 -13.52 1.71 -4.69
N ARG A 138 -14.66 1.24 -5.18
CA ARG A 138 -15.82 0.83 -4.36
C ARG A 138 -15.51 -0.41 -3.52
N ASP A 139 -14.59 -1.26 -3.93
CA ASP A 139 -14.25 -2.49 -3.19
C ASP A 139 -13.54 -2.23 -1.84
N GLN A 140 -13.21 -0.97 -1.54
CA GLN A 140 -12.62 -0.52 -0.28
C GLN A 140 -13.49 0.49 0.47
N LEU A 141 -14.53 1.01 -0.17
CA LEU A 141 -15.39 2.06 0.36
C LEU A 141 -16.82 1.52 0.37
N ASP A 142 -17.45 1.54 1.54
CA ASP A 142 -18.74 0.89 1.74
C ASP A 142 -19.84 1.64 0.96
N ARG A 143 -20.36 1.01 -0.11
CA ARG A 143 -21.60 1.34 -0.84
C ARG A 143 -21.67 2.74 -1.49
N TYR A 144 -22.74 2.94 -2.27
CA TYR A 144 -23.04 4.20 -2.97
C TYR A 144 -23.12 5.38 -1.98
N GLY A 145 -22.32 6.43 -2.22
CA GLY A 145 -22.28 7.65 -1.40
C GLY A 145 -20.94 7.95 -0.74
N GLU A 146 -20.18 6.93 -0.30
CA GLU A 146 -18.88 7.19 0.35
C GLU A 146 -17.84 7.81 -0.59
N ILE A 147 -17.81 7.36 -1.86
CA ILE A 147 -16.88 7.91 -2.86
C ILE A 147 -17.19 9.39 -3.12
N ASP A 148 -18.45 9.73 -3.35
CA ASP A 148 -18.86 11.10 -3.66
C ASP A 148 -18.59 12.04 -2.48
N ILE A 149 -18.79 11.56 -1.24
CA ILE A 149 -18.44 12.30 -0.02
C ILE A 149 -16.93 12.54 0.05
N ILE A 150 -16.10 11.53 -0.23
CA ILE A 150 -14.64 11.66 -0.23
C ILE A 150 -14.19 12.65 -1.31
N VAL A 151 -14.70 12.52 -2.53
CA VAL A 151 -14.38 13.43 -3.64
C VAL A 151 -14.80 14.85 -3.30
N GLY A 152 -16.02 15.08 -2.82
CA GLY A 152 -16.48 16.40 -2.41
C GLY A 152 -15.65 17.00 -1.27
N ALA A 153 -15.20 16.18 -0.31
CA ALA A 153 -14.29 16.62 0.75
C ALA A 153 -12.90 16.98 0.19
N TRP A 154 -12.40 16.23 -0.79
CA TRP A 154 -11.15 16.55 -1.49
C TRP A 154 -11.27 17.85 -2.27
N GLU A 155 -12.32 18.03 -3.08
CA GLU A 155 -12.60 19.25 -3.83
C GLU A 155 -12.64 20.47 -2.90
N SER A 156 -13.37 20.38 -1.79
CA SER A 156 -13.46 21.46 -0.80
C SER A 156 -12.11 21.81 -0.21
N ALA A 157 -11.30 20.82 0.17
CA ALA A 157 -9.97 21.06 0.74
C ALA A 157 -8.99 21.62 -0.30
N ILE A 158 -9.01 21.08 -1.52
CA ILE A 158 -8.15 21.49 -2.63
C ILE A 158 -8.45 22.94 -3.04
N SER A 159 -9.73 23.33 -3.12
CA SER A 159 -10.13 24.69 -3.49
C SER A 159 -9.61 25.78 -2.54
N LYS A 160 -9.25 25.40 -1.31
CA LYS A 160 -8.71 26.29 -0.27
C LYS A 160 -7.18 26.39 -0.30
N LEU A 161 -6.49 25.62 -1.14
CA LEU A 161 -5.03 25.68 -1.23
C LEU A 161 -4.59 27.05 -1.77
N ASP A 162 -3.74 27.70 -0.99
CA ASP A 162 -3.23 29.04 -1.21
C ASP A 162 -1.97 29.07 -2.08
N LYS A 163 -1.23 27.95 -2.11
CA LYS A 163 0.04 27.79 -2.81
C LYS A 163 -0.10 27.00 -4.10
N PRO A 164 0.79 27.23 -5.10
CA PRO A 164 0.85 26.40 -6.29
C PRO A 164 1.28 24.99 -5.90
N THR A 165 0.32 24.08 -5.93
CA THR A 165 0.52 22.63 -5.81
C THR A 165 0.30 22.04 -7.20
N HIS A 166 1.20 21.17 -7.66
CA HIS A 166 0.95 20.40 -8.89
C HIS A 166 0.06 19.20 -8.56
N LEU A 167 -1.07 19.08 -9.27
CA LEU A 167 -1.93 17.90 -9.20
C LEU A 167 -1.49 16.84 -10.22
N ILE A 168 -1.29 15.61 -9.76
CA ILE A 168 -1.13 14.43 -10.62
C ILE A 168 -2.28 13.48 -10.32
N PHE A 169 -3.09 13.11 -11.32
CA PHE A 169 -4.32 12.35 -11.09
C PHE A 169 -4.58 11.31 -12.19
N ASP A 170 -5.33 10.26 -11.86
CA ASP A 170 -5.75 9.25 -12.83
C ASP A 170 -6.86 9.80 -13.73
N SER A 171 -6.50 10.27 -14.92
CA SER A 171 -7.46 10.88 -15.86
C SER A 171 -8.42 9.88 -16.49
N SER A 172 -8.22 8.58 -16.27
CA SER A 172 -9.19 7.56 -16.69
C SER A 172 -10.40 7.46 -15.73
N GLN A 173 -10.34 8.09 -14.55
CA GLN A 173 -11.44 8.09 -13.58
C GLN A 173 -12.28 9.37 -13.68
N LYS A 174 -13.50 9.24 -14.20
CA LYS A 174 -14.46 10.37 -14.31
C LYS A 174 -14.72 11.10 -13.00
N ILE A 175 -14.61 10.42 -11.86
CA ILE A 175 -14.77 11.02 -10.53
C ILE A 175 -13.75 12.12 -10.21
N PHE A 176 -12.65 12.22 -10.97
CA PHE A 176 -11.63 13.25 -10.80
C PHE A 176 -11.71 14.37 -11.84
N GLU A 177 -12.68 14.34 -12.76
CA GLU A 177 -12.76 15.26 -13.91
C GLU A 177 -12.89 16.74 -13.49
N SER A 178 -13.58 17.02 -12.39
CA SER A 178 -13.77 18.36 -11.82
C SER A 178 -12.56 18.90 -11.07
N ILE A 179 -11.72 18.03 -10.50
CA ILE A 179 -10.66 18.41 -9.56
C ILE A 179 -9.59 19.32 -10.20
N PRO A 180 -9.10 19.07 -11.44
CA PRO A 180 -8.11 19.94 -12.08
C PRO A 180 -8.55 21.40 -12.18
N GLY A 181 -9.85 21.65 -12.41
CA GLY A 181 -10.41 23.00 -12.52
C GLY A 181 -10.41 23.78 -11.20
N LEU A 182 -10.14 23.12 -10.07
CA LEU A 182 -10.07 23.75 -8.74
C LEU A 182 -8.65 24.22 -8.38
N PHE A 183 -7.64 23.85 -9.17
CA PHE A 183 -6.24 24.20 -8.90
C PHE A 183 -5.86 25.56 -9.48
N LYS A 184 -5.07 26.31 -8.70
CA LYS A 184 -4.30 27.45 -9.20
C LYS A 184 -2.93 27.05 -9.77
N GLY A 185 -2.47 25.82 -9.48
CA GLY A 185 -1.24 25.23 -10.01
C GLY A 185 -1.48 24.44 -11.30
N GLY A 186 -0.41 23.83 -11.83
CA GLY A 186 -0.53 22.89 -12.95
C GLY A 186 -1.28 21.61 -12.56
N SER A 187 -1.74 20.87 -13.55
CA SER A 187 -2.30 19.53 -13.38
C SER A 187 -1.91 18.62 -14.53
N THR A 188 -1.50 17.38 -14.22
CA THR A 188 -1.17 16.35 -15.20
C THR A 188 -1.98 15.08 -14.94
N GLY A 189 -2.66 14.60 -15.97
CA GLY A 189 -3.41 13.35 -15.93
C GLY A 189 -2.57 12.17 -16.42
N PHE A 190 -2.47 11.11 -15.64
CA PHE A 190 -1.83 9.86 -16.08
C PHE A 190 -2.87 8.79 -16.44
N VAL A 191 -2.49 7.89 -17.35
CA VAL A 191 -3.31 6.77 -17.81
C VAL A 191 -2.54 5.45 -17.72
N VAL A 192 -3.20 4.32 -18.00
CA VAL A 192 -2.50 3.04 -18.13
C VAL A 192 -1.60 3.07 -19.36
N SER A 193 -0.32 2.79 -19.17
CA SER A 193 0.60 2.48 -20.28
C SER A 193 1.03 1.02 -20.20
N LYS A 194 0.66 0.23 -21.23
CA LYS A 194 0.92 -1.22 -21.27
C LYS A 194 2.43 -1.52 -21.25
N ASP A 195 3.22 -0.68 -21.89
CA ASP A 195 4.66 -0.87 -22.11
C ASP A 195 5.48 -0.75 -20.82
N LEU A 196 4.99 0.01 -19.83
CA LEU A 196 5.74 0.29 -18.60
C LEU A 196 5.85 -0.91 -17.64
N THR A 197 4.93 -1.88 -17.72
CA THR A 197 4.95 -3.04 -16.79
C THR A 197 6.02 -4.06 -17.13
N GLU A 198 6.42 -4.15 -18.39
CA GLU A 198 7.50 -5.04 -18.83
C GLU A 198 8.87 -4.49 -18.40
N VAL A 199 9.02 -3.16 -18.38
CA VAL A 199 10.28 -2.47 -18.06
C VAL A 199 10.63 -2.55 -16.57
N VAL A 200 9.63 -2.56 -15.68
CA VAL A 200 9.83 -2.42 -14.22
C VAL A 200 9.66 -3.76 -13.47
N SER A 201 9.46 -4.88 -14.19
CA SER A 201 9.19 -6.21 -13.60
C SER A 201 8.05 -6.21 -12.56
N LEU A 202 7.11 -5.27 -12.67
CA LEU A 202 5.92 -5.19 -11.83
C LEU A 202 4.72 -5.75 -12.58
N PHE A 203 4.17 -6.85 -12.08
CA PHE A 203 3.04 -7.53 -12.70
C PHE A 203 1.71 -6.81 -12.42
N GLY A 204 0.84 -6.70 -13.44
CA GLY A 204 -0.54 -6.22 -13.33
C GLY A 204 -0.78 -4.77 -13.77
N GLY A 205 -1.91 -4.50 -14.45
CA GLY A 205 -2.24 -3.18 -15.02
C GLY A 205 -2.41 -2.05 -13.99
N HIS A 206 -2.69 -2.37 -12.73
CA HIS A 206 -2.70 -1.39 -11.64
C HIS A 206 -1.29 -0.89 -11.29
N ASN A 207 -0.26 -1.71 -11.48
CA ASN A 207 1.12 -1.29 -11.27
C ASN A 207 1.62 -0.37 -12.40
N SER A 208 1.12 -0.52 -13.63
CA SER A 208 1.35 0.46 -14.71
C SER A 208 0.93 1.88 -14.30
N LYS A 209 -0.26 2.02 -13.69
CA LYS A 209 -0.74 3.32 -13.19
C LYS A 209 0.15 3.87 -12.08
N ASN A 210 0.60 3.01 -11.16
CA ASN A 210 1.51 3.43 -10.08
C ASN A 210 2.86 3.90 -10.63
N VAL A 211 3.39 3.23 -11.65
CA VAL A 211 4.63 3.64 -12.34
C VAL A 211 4.40 4.97 -13.06
N SER A 212 3.32 5.10 -13.83
CA SER A 212 3.00 6.34 -14.57
C SER A 212 2.88 7.53 -13.61
N ALA A 213 2.14 7.39 -12.51
CA ALA A 213 2.04 8.41 -11.48
C ALA A 213 3.41 8.76 -10.87
N ALA A 214 4.28 7.77 -10.64
CA ALA A 214 5.62 8.00 -10.13
C ALA A 214 6.51 8.76 -11.14
N LEU A 215 6.41 8.45 -12.43
CA LEU A 215 7.13 9.15 -13.51
C LEU A 215 6.73 10.62 -13.60
N GLU A 216 5.42 10.91 -13.56
CA GLU A 216 4.94 12.30 -13.54
C GLU A 216 5.44 13.08 -12.31
N VAL A 217 5.47 12.42 -11.14
CA VAL A 217 6.00 13.07 -9.94
C VAL A 217 7.47 13.41 -10.08
N VAL A 218 8.30 12.49 -10.59
CA VAL A 218 9.76 12.73 -10.68
C VAL A 218 10.11 13.70 -11.80
N ALA A 219 9.27 13.81 -12.83
CA ALA A 219 9.37 14.86 -13.84
C ALA A 219 9.27 16.27 -13.23
N ASP A 220 8.45 16.48 -12.18
CA ASP A 220 8.39 17.73 -11.41
C ASP A 220 9.70 18.10 -10.69
N PHE A 221 10.60 17.12 -10.55
CA PHE A 221 11.93 17.30 -10.00
C PHE A 221 13.01 17.43 -11.09
N GLY A 222 12.60 17.48 -12.36
CA GLY A 222 13.49 17.56 -13.52
C GLY A 222 14.19 16.24 -13.83
N ILE A 223 13.62 15.11 -13.41
CA ILE A 223 14.17 13.78 -13.69
C ILE A 223 13.49 13.23 -14.94
N ASP A 224 14.30 12.85 -15.92
CA ASP A 224 13.83 12.28 -17.19
C ASP A 224 13.17 10.91 -16.98
N SER A 225 12.08 10.65 -17.72
CA SER A 225 11.30 9.41 -17.61
C SER A 225 12.11 8.16 -17.98
N GLN A 226 12.99 8.24 -18.98
CA GLN A 226 13.81 7.10 -19.39
C GLN A 226 14.86 6.78 -18.34
N GLU A 227 15.44 7.81 -17.73
CA GLU A 227 16.34 7.66 -16.60
C GLU A 227 15.65 7.06 -15.37
N ALA A 228 14.47 7.57 -15.00
CA ALA A 228 13.65 7.02 -13.92
C ALA A 228 13.32 5.54 -14.16
N LEU A 229 12.93 5.17 -15.39
CA LEU A 229 12.66 3.78 -15.74
C LEU A 229 13.89 2.89 -15.62
N ASN A 230 15.08 3.38 -15.97
CA ASN A 230 16.31 2.63 -15.78
C ASN A 230 16.61 2.35 -14.30
N ILE A 231 16.36 3.32 -13.42
CA ILE A 231 16.49 3.13 -11.96
C ILE A 231 15.50 2.06 -11.45
N LEU A 232 14.30 2.01 -12.03
CA LEU A 232 13.24 1.11 -11.61
C LEU A 232 13.41 -0.34 -12.08
N LYS A 233 14.32 -0.65 -13.00
CA LYS A 233 14.57 -2.03 -13.47
C LYS A 233 14.87 -3.02 -12.34
N ASP A 234 15.58 -2.56 -11.30
CA ASP A 234 15.94 -3.37 -10.14
C ASP A 234 14.94 -3.23 -8.97
N PHE A 235 13.78 -2.60 -9.19
CA PHE A 235 12.80 -2.36 -8.14
C PHE A 235 12.21 -3.67 -7.63
N LYS A 236 12.39 -3.93 -6.33
CA LYS A 236 11.76 -5.08 -5.66
C LYS A 236 10.42 -4.66 -5.06
N PRO A 237 9.30 -5.31 -5.43
CA PRO A 237 7.99 -5.04 -4.86
C PRO A 237 7.99 -5.16 -3.33
N ALA A 238 7.05 -4.48 -2.69
CA ALA A 238 6.76 -4.72 -1.27
C ALA A 238 6.34 -6.17 -1.03
N TYR A 239 6.65 -6.69 0.17
CA TYR A 239 6.34 -8.06 0.59
C TYR A 239 4.92 -8.52 0.24
N GLY A 240 4.81 -9.77 -0.20
CA GLY A 240 3.54 -10.38 -0.60
C GLY A 240 2.88 -9.77 -1.84
N ARG A 241 3.60 -9.07 -2.71
CA ARG A 241 3.07 -8.61 -4.02
C ARG A 241 3.75 -9.35 -5.17
N GLY A 242 3.58 -10.68 -5.19
CA GLY A 242 4.28 -11.58 -6.12
C GLY A 242 5.70 -11.94 -5.65
N GLU A 243 5.96 -11.84 -4.33
CA GLU A 243 7.23 -12.26 -3.73
C GLU A 243 7.41 -13.77 -3.94
N ILE A 244 8.57 -14.17 -4.48
CA ILE A 244 8.94 -15.57 -4.64
C ILE A 244 9.87 -15.95 -3.48
N ILE A 245 9.52 -17.02 -2.77
CA ILE A 245 10.32 -17.61 -1.69
C ILE A 245 10.57 -19.07 -2.02
N GLU A 246 11.85 -19.42 -2.16
CA GLU A 246 12.25 -20.82 -2.29
C GLU A 246 12.24 -21.49 -0.92
N TYR A 247 11.51 -22.60 -0.81
CA TYR A 247 11.46 -23.41 0.39
C TYR A 247 11.48 -24.89 0.02
N ARG A 248 12.57 -25.57 0.39
CA ARG A 248 12.91 -26.91 -0.13
C ARG A 248 13.02 -26.84 -1.66
N ASP A 249 12.38 -27.77 -2.37
CA ASP A 249 12.36 -27.83 -3.84
C ASP A 249 11.11 -27.15 -4.44
N THR A 250 10.40 -26.34 -3.65
CA THR A 250 9.18 -25.65 -4.06
C THR A 250 9.37 -24.14 -4.08
N SER A 251 8.97 -23.52 -5.19
CA SER A 251 8.89 -22.07 -5.31
C SER A 251 7.52 -21.55 -4.87
N PHE A 252 7.49 -20.71 -3.84
CA PHE A 252 6.26 -20.11 -3.32
C PHE A 252 6.10 -18.67 -3.79
N GLN A 253 5.10 -18.42 -4.64
CA GLN A 253 4.76 -17.06 -5.06
C GLN A 253 3.58 -16.51 -4.25
N ILE A 254 3.83 -15.45 -3.48
CA ILE A 254 2.87 -14.92 -2.50
C ILE A 254 2.20 -13.65 -3.01
N PHE A 255 0.87 -13.68 -3.09
CA PHE A 255 0.01 -12.56 -3.45
C PHE A 255 -0.98 -12.23 -2.31
N LEU A 256 -0.71 -11.15 -1.59
CA LEU A 256 -1.54 -10.63 -0.52
C LEU A 256 -2.96 -10.36 -1.03
N ALA A 257 -3.94 -10.88 -0.31
CA ALA A 257 -5.37 -10.78 -0.59
C ALA A 257 -6.11 -10.37 0.70
N LYS A 258 -6.21 -9.06 0.93
CA LYS A 258 -6.81 -8.50 2.15
C LYS A 258 -8.22 -7.92 1.96
N ASN A 259 -8.71 -7.90 0.74
CA ASN A 259 -10.00 -7.31 0.37
C ASN A 259 -10.45 -7.81 -1.03
N PRO A 260 -11.71 -7.57 -1.43
CA PRO A 260 -12.26 -8.07 -2.70
C PRO A 260 -11.50 -7.55 -3.93
N ALA A 261 -11.14 -6.27 -3.97
CA ALA A 261 -10.35 -5.69 -5.06
C ALA A 261 -9.00 -6.41 -5.25
N SER A 262 -8.29 -6.64 -4.16
CA SER A 262 -6.95 -7.23 -4.14
C SER A 262 -6.98 -8.64 -4.72
N ILE A 263 -7.89 -9.48 -4.25
CA ILE A 263 -8.02 -10.85 -4.75
C ILE A 263 -8.53 -10.87 -6.19
N ASN A 264 -9.54 -10.06 -6.55
CA ASN A 264 -10.03 -9.96 -7.94
C ASN A 264 -8.91 -9.56 -8.91
N ASN A 265 -8.04 -8.63 -8.51
CA ASN A 265 -6.89 -8.22 -9.32
C ASN A 265 -5.84 -9.33 -9.45
N ASN A 266 -5.57 -10.08 -8.38
CA ASN A 266 -4.63 -11.19 -8.44
C ASN A 266 -5.18 -12.36 -9.27
N LEU A 267 -6.48 -12.64 -9.21
CA LEU A 267 -7.14 -13.67 -10.04
C LEU A 267 -7.07 -13.30 -11.53
N LYS A 268 -7.32 -12.03 -11.88
CA LYS A 268 -7.12 -11.53 -13.26
C LYS A 268 -5.68 -11.67 -13.75
N LEU A 269 -4.70 -11.53 -12.84
CA LEU A 269 -3.30 -11.75 -13.18
C LEU A 269 -3.05 -13.22 -13.55
N LEU A 270 -3.62 -14.16 -12.79
CA LEU A 270 -3.54 -15.59 -13.11
C LEU A 270 -4.15 -15.91 -14.48
N LEU A 271 -5.33 -15.36 -14.77
CA LEU A 271 -6.03 -15.55 -16.05
C LEU A 271 -5.27 -14.97 -17.24
N SER A 272 -4.40 -13.97 -17.02
CA SER A 272 -3.57 -13.40 -18.07
C SER A 272 -2.36 -14.26 -18.47
N ASN A 273 -2.20 -15.47 -17.91
CA ASN A 273 -1.07 -16.39 -18.12
C ASN A 273 0.32 -15.80 -17.82
N LYS A 274 0.39 -14.66 -17.12
CA LYS A 274 1.65 -14.08 -16.64
C LYS A 274 2.26 -14.87 -15.46
N VAL A 275 1.43 -15.69 -14.82
CA VAL A 275 1.81 -16.57 -13.71
C VAL A 275 1.15 -17.92 -13.99
N SER A 276 1.94 -18.98 -14.15
CA SER A 276 1.45 -20.32 -14.47
C SER A 276 1.76 -21.24 -13.30
N THR A 277 0.74 -21.65 -12.56
CA THR A 277 0.88 -22.67 -11.51
C THR A 277 -0.24 -23.68 -11.57
N LYS A 278 0.04 -24.91 -11.14
CA LYS A 278 -0.94 -25.98 -10.95
C LYS A 278 -1.48 -26.06 -9.51
N ASN A 279 -0.93 -25.27 -8.58
CA ASN A 279 -1.21 -25.40 -7.15
C ASN A 279 -1.51 -24.02 -6.53
N ILE A 280 -2.67 -23.88 -5.90
CA ILE A 280 -3.08 -22.65 -5.23
C ILE A 280 -3.38 -22.93 -3.76
N LEU A 281 -2.79 -22.14 -2.87
CA LEU A 281 -3.03 -22.18 -1.43
C LEU A 281 -3.71 -20.88 -0.97
N PHE A 282 -4.97 -20.96 -0.55
CA PHE A 282 -5.67 -19.85 0.11
C PHE A 282 -5.42 -19.91 1.61
N VAL A 283 -5.05 -18.79 2.24
CA VAL A 283 -4.85 -18.72 3.70
C VAL A 283 -5.63 -17.56 4.31
N LEU A 284 -6.65 -17.87 5.11
CA LEU A 284 -7.55 -16.87 5.68
C LEU A 284 -7.51 -16.88 7.21
N ASN A 285 -7.10 -15.75 7.80
CA ASN A 285 -7.14 -15.50 9.24
C ASN A 285 -8.14 -14.38 9.58
N ASP A 286 -8.47 -14.24 10.86
CA ASP A 286 -9.36 -13.20 11.40
C ASP A 286 -8.73 -12.49 12.61
N GLY A 287 -7.42 -12.23 12.54
CA GLY A 287 -6.71 -11.50 13.59
C GLY A 287 -7.13 -10.04 13.67
N THR A 288 -6.73 -9.33 14.73
CA THR A 288 -6.93 -7.88 14.86
C THR A 288 -6.52 -7.09 13.61
N PRO A 289 -5.37 -7.35 12.95
CA PRO A 289 -5.01 -6.59 11.75
C PRO A 289 -5.80 -6.98 10.49
N ASP A 290 -6.50 -8.12 10.49
CA ASP A 290 -7.30 -8.60 9.34
C ASP A 290 -8.76 -8.16 9.42
N GLY A 291 -9.26 -7.95 10.65
CA GLY A 291 -10.69 -7.83 10.93
C GLY A 291 -11.28 -9.17 11.34
N ARG A 292 -12.19 -9.14 12.32
CA ARG A 292 -12.88 -10.35 12.82
C ARG A 292 -13.96 -10.85 11.86
N ASP A 293 -14.52 -9.94 11.06
CA ASP A 293 -15.49 -10.26 10.03
C ASP A 293 -14.76 -10.57 8.72
N VAL A 294 -14.97 -11.78 8.21
CA VAL A 294 -14.40 -12.27 6.95
C VAL A 294 -15.43 -12.28 5.82
N SER A 295 -16.62 -11.70 6.02
CA SER A 295 -17.71 -11.66 5.04
C SER A 295 -17.31 -11.08 3.69
N TRP A 296 -16.28 -10.22 3.67
CA TRP A 296 -15.69 -9.66 2.44
C TRP A 296 -15.29 -10.72 1.40
N ILE A 297 -15.00 -11.97 1.80
CA ILE A 297 -14.70 -13.03 0.83
C ILE A 297 -15.87 -13.32 -0.12
N TYR A 298 -17.10 -12.98 0.26
CA TYR A 298 -18.29 -13.12 -0.58
C TYR A 298 -18.43 -12.04 -1.65
N ASP A 299 -17.82 -10.87 -1.44
CA ASP A 299 -17.77 -9.80 -2.44
C ASP A 299 -16.73 -10.05 -3.55
N VAL A 300 -15.92 -11.10 -3.41
CA VAL A 300 -15.01 -11.57 -4.45
C VAL A 300 -15.81 -12.11 -5.62
N ASN A 301 -15.41 -11.80 -6.86
CA ASN A 301 -16.15 -12.23 -8.04
C ASN A 301 -16.10 -13.77 -8.18
N PRO A 302 -17.24 -14.48 -8.12
CA PRO A 302 -17.27 -15.95 -8.17
C PRO A 302 -16.82 -16.50 -9.52
N HIS A 303 -17.06 -15.79 -10.63
CA HIS A 303 -16.63 -16.24 -11.96
C HIS A 303 -15.10 -16.21 -12.07
N LEU A 304 -14.47 -15.14 -11.57
CA LEU A 304 -13.00 -15.04 -11.54
C LEU A 304 -12.38 -16.14 -10.66
N LEU A 305 -13.00 -16.45 -9.51
CA LEU A 305 -12.53 -17.55 -8.66
C LEU A 305 -12.58 -18.89 -9.39
N LYS A 306 -13.73 -19.21 -10.00
CA LYS A 306 -13.93 -20.45 -10.74
C LYS A 306 -12.91 -20.62 -11.85
N GLU A 307 -12.85 -19.63 -12.75
CA GLU A 307 -11.99 -19.66 -13.93
C GLU A 307 -10.50 -19.71 -13.53
N ALA A 308 -10.09 -18.93 -12.54
CA ALA A 308 -8.70 -18.90 -12.11
C ALA A 308 -8.26 -20.17 -11.37
N CYS A 309 -9.19 -20.92 -10.78
CA CYS A 309 -8.91 -22.19 -10.08
C CYS A 309 -9.12 -23.43 -10.96
N GLU A 310 -9.73 -23.28 -12.14
CA GLU A 310 -10.06 -24.40 -13.02
C GLU A 310 -8.81 -25.21 -13.40
N GLY A 311 -8.89 -26.53 -13.24
CA GLY A 311 -7.79 -27.46 -13.54
C GLY A 311 -6.59 -27.40 -12.58
N LYS A 312 -6.70 -26.73 -11.43
CA LYS A 312 -5.62 -26.58 -10.44
C LYS A 312 -5.95 -27.31 -9.13
N ALA A 313 -4.93 -27.77 -8.43
CA ALA A 313 -5.07 -28.30 -7.08
C ALA A 313 -5.23 -27.14 -6.09
N ILE A 314 -6.35 -27.14 -5.35
CA ILE A 314 -6.71 -26.07 -4.41
C ILE A 314 -6.52 -26.55 -2.97
N PHE A 315 -5.73 -25.78 -2.24
CA PHE A 315 -5.45 -25.98 -0.83
C PHE A 315 -5.98 -24.80 -0.02
N VAL A 316 -6.48 -25.05 1.19
CA VAL A 316 -7.05 -24.02 2.04
C VAL A 316 -6.52 -24.16 3.46
N SER A 317 -6.08 -23.05 4.06
CA SER A 317 -5.61 -23.03 5.44
C SER A 317 -5.90 -21.70 6.16
N GLY A 318 -5.40 -21.58 7.39
CA GLY A 318 -5.66 -20.45 8.29
C GLY A 318 -6.82 -20.69 9.24
N ARG A 319 -7.02 -19.75 10.18
CA ARG A 319 -8.04 -19.86 11.25
C ARG A 319 -9.47 -19.94 10.73
N ARG A 320 -9.71 -19.42 9.54
CA ARG A 320 -11.02 -19.38 8.86
C ARG A 320 -10.99 -20.21 7.57
N CYS A 321 -10.23 -21.32 7.58
CA CYS A 321 -10.11 -22.22 6.43
C CYS A 321 -11.47 -22.76 5.98
N PHE A 322 -12.39 -23.06 6.92
CA PHE A 322 -13.72 -23.54 6.58
C PHE A 322 -14.58 -22.47 5.90
N ASP A 323 -14.54 -21.20 6.36
CA ASP A 323 -15.23 -20.09 5.68
C ASP A 323 -14.74 -19.93 4.24
N MET A 324 -13.41 -19.99 4.03
CA MET A 324 -12.82 -19.90 2.69
C MET A 324 -13.17 -21.11 1.82
N ALA A 325 -13.13 -22.32 2.35
CA ALA A 325 -13.51 -23.53 1.63
C ALA A 325 -14.98 -23.49 1.18
N VAL A 326 -15.89 -23.07 2.07
CA VAL A 326 -17.31 -22.88 1.74
C VAL A 326 -17.48 -21.80 0.66
N ARG A 327 -16.73 -20.69 0.75
CA ARG A 327 -16.77 -19.63 -0.27
C ARG A 327 -16.33 -20.14 -1.64
N LEU A 328 -15.25 -20.91 -1.72
CA LEU A 328 -14.74 -21.52 -2.95
C LEU A 328 -15.77 -22.50 -3.53
N MET A 329 -16.37 -23.34 -2.69
CA MET A 329 -17.45 -24.24 -3.09
C MET A 329 -18.65 -23.48 -3.70
N TYR A 330 -19.07 -22.36 -3.09
CA TYR A 330 -20.12 -21.51 -3.66
C TYR A 330 -19.73 -20.83 -4.98
N ALA A 331 -18.44 -20.62 -5.26
CA ALA A 331 -17.97 -20.17 -6.57
C ALA A 331 -17.98 -21.30 -7.62
N GLY A 332 -18.21 -22.56 -7.23
CA GLY A 332 -18.06 -23.72 -8.10
C GLY A 332 -16.60 -24.15 -8.30
N VAL A 333 -15.72 -23.83 -7.35
CA VAL A 333 -14.34 -24.34 -7.29
C VAL A 333 -14.36 -25.67 -6.55
N ASP A 334 -13.74 -26.69 -7.13
CA ASP A 334 -13.59 -28.00 -6.49
C ASP A 334 -12.45 -27.97 -5.48
N VAL A 335 -12.75 -28.28 -4.22
CA VAL A 335 -11.80 -28.30 -3.11
C VAL A 335 -11.91 -29.65 -2.43
N GLU A 336 -10.91 -30.51 -2.64
CA GLU A 336 -10.83 -31.80 -1.97
C GLU A 336 -10.74 -31.63 -0.46
N LYS A 337 -11.51 -32.41 0.30
CA LYS A 337 -11.54 -32.33 1.78
C LYS A 337 -10.16 -32.53 2.41
N GLU A 338 -9.33 -33.37 1.80
CA GLU A 338 -7.96 -33.67 2.25
C GLU A 338 -7.00 -32.49 2.08
N ASN A 339 -7.38 -31.48 1.28
CA ASN A 339 -6.57 -30.28 1.04
C ASN A 339 -6.97 -29.09 1.92
N ILE A 340 -7.85 -29.30 2.92
CA ILE A 340 -8.26 -28.28 3.89
C ILE A 340 -7.53 -28.53 5.22
N PHE A 341 -6.76 -27.54 5.68
CA PHE A 341 -5.88 -27.66 6.84
C PHE A 341 -6.09 -26.52 7.83
N GLU A 342 -6.49 -26.82 9.06
CA GLU A 342 -6.48 -25.80 10.14
C GLU A 342 -5.05 -25.40 10.53
N ASP A 343 -4.11 -26.35 10.52
CA ASP A 343 -2.69 -26.09 10.79
C ASP A 343 -1.94 -25.72 9.50
N LEU A 344 -1.51 -24.46 9.43
CA LEU A 344 -0.74 -23.92 8.32
C LEU A 344 0.58 -24.66 8.07
N ASN A 345 1.24 -25.21 9.09
CA ASN A 345 2.48 -25.97 8.89
C ASN A 345 2.20 -27.27 8.11
N ARG A 346 1.09 -27.94 8.42
CA ARG A 346 0.68 -29.15 7.69
C ARG A 346 0.32 -28.81 6.25
N ALA A 347 -0.40 -27.71 6.03
CA ALA A 347 -0.70 -27.22 4.69
C ALA A 347 0.58 -26.97 3.89
N ILE A 348 1.53 -26.22 4.46
CA ILE A 348 2.81 -25.89 3.80
C ILE A 348 3.60 -27.17 3.52
N GLN A 349 3.71 -28.10 4.47
CA GLN A 349 4.38 -29.38 4.25
C GLN A 349 3.77 -30.18 3.09
N LYS A 350 2.44 -30.22 3.00
CA LYS A 350 1.73 -30.93 1.93
C LYS A 350 1.96 -30.29 0.55
N VAL A 351 1.95 -28.96 0.46
CA VAL A 351 2.16 -28.27 -0.81
C VAL A 351 3.64 -28.18 -1.21
N SER A 352 4.58 -28.33 -0.26
CA SER A 352 6.02 -28.41 -0.52
C SER A 352 6.49 -29.69 -1.23
N GLU A 353 5.56 -30.56 -1.65
CA GLU A 353 5.81 -31.71 -2.51
C GLU A 353 5.64 -31.36 -4.01
N ARG A 354 5.44 -30.07 -4.34
CA ARG A 354 5.12 -29.56 -5.68
C ARG A 354 6.22 -28.61 -6.18
N ASP A 355 6.33 -28.39 -7.49
CA ASP A 355 7.35 -27.48 -8.06
C ASP A 355 7.06 -26.00 -7.75
N GLU A 356 5.82 -25.55 -7.96
CA GLU A 356 5.42 -24.15 -7.78
C GLU A 356 4.05 -24.05 -7.10
N VAL A 357 3.94 -23.18 -6.10
CA VAL A 357 2.72 -22.95 -5.33
C VAL A 357 2.44 -21.46 -5.25
N LEU A 358 1.24 -21.07 -5.66
CA LEU A 358 0.77 -19.71 -5.52
C LEU A 358 -0.06 -19.56 -4.25
N VAL A 359 0.28 -18.57 -3.42
CA VAL A 359 -0.34 -18.38 -2.11
C VAL A 359 -1.15 -17.09 -2.08
N PHE A 360 -2.41 -17.19 -1.65
CA PHE A 360 -3.31 -16.07 -1.39
C PHE A 360 -3.58 -15.91 0.13
N PRO A 361 -2.64 -15.31 0.88
CA PRO A 361 -2.89 -15.01 2.29
C PRO A 361 -3.51 -13.62 2.47
N ASN A 362 -4.31 -13.44 3.53
CA ASN A 362 -4.55 -12.10 4.08
C ASN A 362 -3.39 -11.64 4.98
N TYR A 363 -3.51 -10.52 5.70
CA TYR A 363 -2.34 -9.83 6.27
C TYR A 363 -1.61 -10.65 7.34
N SER A 364 -2.29 -11.13 8.39
CA SER A 364 -1.62 -11.95 9.42
C SER A 364 -1.20 -13.31 8.88
N ALA A 365 -2.02 -13.92 8.01
CA ALA A 365 -1.69 -15.17 7.34
C ALA A 365 -0.38 -15.05 6.53
N MET A 366 -0.16 -13.92 5.86
CA MET A 366 1.06 -13.68 5.09
C MET A 366 2.28 -13.68 6.00
N LEU A 367 2.19 -13.06 7.18
CA LEU A 367 3.28 -13.06 8.16
C LEU A 367 3.57 -14.47 8.68
N GLU A 368 2.53 -15.27 8.93
CA GLU A 368 2.65 -16.66 9.37
C GLU A 368 3.28 -17.55 8.30
N VAL A 369 2.79 -17.48 7.05
CA VAL A 369 3.35 -18.20 5.89
C VAL A 369 4.83 -17.86 5.75
N ARG A 370 5.19 -16.57 5.72
CA ARG A 370 6.58 -16.14 5.54
C ARG A 370 7.48 -16.58 6.68
N LYS A 371 6.99 -16.56 7.92
CA LYS A 371 7.74 -17.03 9.08
C LYS A 371 8.09 -18.52 8.95
N ILE A 372 7.17 -19.33 8.43
CA ILE A 372 7.40 -20.76 8.19
C ILE A 372 8.41 -20.94 7.06
N LEU A 373 8.23 -20.28 5.92
CA LEU A 373 9.08 -20.45 4.74
C LEU A 373 10.50 -19.89 4.91
N THR A 374 10.68 -18.80 5.65
CA THR A 374 12.00 -18.13 5.80
C THR A 374 12.71 -18.45 7.11
N GLY A 375 12.02 -19.05 8.09
CA GLY A 375 12.52 -19.28 9.44
C GLY A 375 12.78 -18.01 10.27
N ARG A 376 12.53 -16.81 9.71
CA ARG A 376 12.78 -15.53 10.40
C ARG A 376 11.51 -15.00 11.05
N LYS A 377 11.56 -14.69 12.35
CA LYS A 377 10.56 -13.82 12.98
C LYS A 377 10.78 -12.40 12.48
N ILE A 378 9.78 -11.83 11.81
CA ILE A 378 9.77 -10.39 11.51
C ILE A 378 9.66 -9.68 12.87
N LEU A 379 10.72 -8.97 13.25
CA LEU A 379 10.80 -8.10 14.41
C LEU A 379 10.37 -6.68 14.03
#